data_AF-A0AAV4B4R2-F1
#
_entry.id   AF-A0AAV4B4R2-F1
#
_cell.length_a   1.000
_cell.length_b   1.000
_cell.length_c   1.000
_cell.angle_alpha   90.00
_cell.angle_beta   90.00
_cell.angle_gamma   90.00
#
_symmetry.space_group_name_H-M   'P 1'
#
loop_
_entity.id
_entity.type
_entity.pdbx_description
1 polymer ?
#
loop_
_entity_poly.entity_id
_entity_poly.type
_entity_poly.pdbx_seq_one_letter_code
_entity_poly.pdbx_strand_id
1 'polypeptide(L)'
;MTFLASPSATITHGDWTLVFRAQRRIGVSAYNTWTNSQATTDSPVLDTFPHACLRLNYYGSCNRHFRSHIIDRWENIDKVKLSLISRDVQVAYILFNGTGSNNKSWFSQERILSSTWPNLASDNGLAIFNLFG
;
A
#
# COMPACT_ATOMS: atom_id res chain seq x y z
N MET A 1 15.43 -24.90 23.06
CA MET A 1 15.60 -23.98 21.91
C MET A 1 14.22 -23.42 21.59
N THR A 2 13.94 -22.20 22.04
CA THR A 2 12.62 -21.59 21.88
C THR A 2 12.66 -20.73 20.62
N PHE A 3 11.97 -21.16 19.57
CA PHE A 3 11.70 -20.32 18.42
C PHE A 3 10.57 -19.38 18.81
N LEU A 4 10.90 -18.16 19.22
CA LEU A 4 9.93 -17.08 19.24
C LEU A 4 9.71 -16.70 17.77
N ALA A 5 8.63 -17.19 17.17
CA ALA A 5 8.11 -16.56 15.97
C ALA A 5 7.76 -15.11 16.37
N SER A 6 8.50 -14.13 15.85
CA SER A 6 8.13 -12.73 16.03
C SER A 6 6.67 -12.57 15.58
N PRO A 7 5.80 -11.96 16.39
CA PRO A 7 4.45 -11.65 15.94
C PRO A 7 4.59 -10.80 14.67
N SER A 8 3.82 -11.15 13.64
CA SER A 8 3.76 -10.41 12.39
C SER A 8 3.56 -8.93 12.70
N ALA A 9 4.62 -8.13 12.54
CA ALA A 9 4.64 -6.76 13.02
C ALA A 9 4.10 -5.86 11.91
N THR A 10 2.80 -5.61 11.94
CA THR A 10 2.20 -4.65 11.02
C THR A 10 2.71 -3.24 11.32
N ILE A 11 3.01 -2.49 10.27
CA ILE A 11 3.49 -1.10 10.39
C ILE A 11 2.26 -0.19 10.45
N THR A 12 2.02 0.48 11.57
CA THR A 12 0.84 1.34 11.76
C THR A 12 1.19 2.82 11.72
N HIS A 13 0.25 3.62 11.18
CA HIS A 13 0.29 5.08 11.12
C HIS A 13 -1.08 5.61 11.55
N GLY A 14 -1.24 5.88 12.86
CA GLY A 14 -2.55 6.14 13.46
C GLY A 14 -3.44 4.90 13.34
N ASP A 15 -4.67 5.07 12.86
CA ASP A 15 -5.64 3.98 12.68
C ASP A 15 -5.42 3.14 11.41
N TRP A 16 -4.38 3.46 10.62
CA TRP A 16 -4.10 2.78 9.35
C TRP A 16 -2.90 1.86 9.45
N THR A 17 -3.00 0.69 8.85
CA THR A 17 -1.85 -0.18 8.61
C THR A 17 -1.26 0.09 7.23
N LEU A 18 0.06 0.33 7.17
CA LEU A 18 0.80 0.45 5.92
C LEU A 18 0.89 -0.94 5.28
N VAL A 19 0.25 -1.09 4.12
CA VAL A 19 0.24 -2.35 3.36
C VAL A 19 1.24 -2.31 2.21
N PHE A 20 1.42 -1.15 1.59
CA PHE A 20 2.34 -0.96 0.48
C PHE A 20 2.85 0.48 0.43
N ARG A 21 4.13 0.65 0.07
CA ARG A 21 4.71 1.97 -0.20
C ARG A 21 5.60 1.90 -1.43
N ALA A 22 5.24 2.66 -2.45
CA ALA A 22 6.04 2.84 -3.65
C ALA A 22 6.84 4.14 -3.61
N GLN A 23 8.15 4.07 -3.85
CA GLN A 23 9.05 5.23 -3.95
C GLN A 23 9.43 5.51 -5.41
N ARG A 24 9.31 6.75 -5.86
CA ARG A 24 9.74 7.12 -7.22
C ARG A 24 11.27 7.20 -7.31
N ARG A 25 11.84 6.92 -8.49
CA ARG A 25 13.26 7.13 -8.85
C ARG A 25 14.29 6.28 -8.09
N ILE A 26 13.89 5.11 -7.57
CA ILE A 26 14.82 4.16 -6.91
C ILE A 26 15.26 3.00 -7.81
N GLY A 27 14.83 2.97 -9.08
CA GLY A 27 15.18 1.88 -10.01
C GLY A 27 14.49 0.53 -9.73
N VAL A 28 13.51 0.49 -8.82
CA VAL A 28 12.75 -0.72 -8.46
C VAL A 28 11.32 -0.64 -8.99
N SER A 29 10.82 -1.70 -9.63
CA SER A 29 9.45 -1.76 -10.15
C SER A 29 8.43 -1.89 -9.01
N ALA A 30 7.50 -0.95 -8.92
CA ALA A 30 6.38 -1.01 -7.97
C ALA A 30 5.44 -2.17 -8.29
N TYR A 31 5.17 -2.41 -9.58
CA TYR A 31 4.33 -3.51 -10.03
C TYR A 31 4.92 -4.87 -9.65
N ASN A 32 6.20 -5.12 -9.97
CA ASN A 32 6.85 -6.39 -9.63
C ASN A 32 6.91 -6.60 -8.11
N THR A 33 7.03 -5.52 -7.34
CA THR A 33 7.00 -5.61 -5.87
C THR A 33 5.60 -5.97 -5.39
N TRP A 34 4.56 -5.31 -5.91
CA TRP A 34 3.17 -5.61 -5.53
C TRP A 34 2.82 -7.09 -5.78
N THR A 35 3.18 -7.60 -6.96
CA THR A 35 2.79 -8.95 -7.41
C THR A 35 3.66 -10.09 -6.89
N ASN A 36 4.88 -9.80 -6.41
CA ASN A 36 5.78 -10.82 -5.89
C ASN A 36 5.42 -11.21 -4.43
N SER A 37 4.67 -12.30 -4.27
CA SER A 37 4.28 -12.86 -2.97
C SER A 37 5.46 -13.34 -2.10
N GLN A 38 6.66 -13.46 -2.66
CA GLN A 38 7.88 -13.79 -1.90
C GLN A 38 8.63 -12.56 -1.38
N ALA A 39 8.26 -11.35 -1.82
CA ALA A 39 8.96 -10.10 -1.48
C ALA A 39 8.39 -9.40 -0.22
N THR A 40 7.94 -10.19 0.75
CA THR A 40 7.26 -9.69 1.94
C THR A 40 8.25 -9.12 2.96
N THR A 41 7.97 -7.91 3.46
CA THR A 41 8.94 -7.09 4.21
C THR A 41 8.66 -7.05 5.71
N ASP A 42 7.47 -7.44 6.17
CA ASP A 42 7.00 -7.20 7.54
C ASP A 42 6.81 -8.47 8.38
N SER A 43 7.22 -9.63 7.86
CA SER A 43 7.10 -10.93 8.53
C SER A 43 8.41 -11.73 8.49
N PRO A 44 9.44 -11.35 9.27
CA PRO A 44 9.54 -10.16 10.12
C PRO A 44 10.10 -8.94 9.37
N VAL A 45 9.88 -7.74 9.91
CA VAL A 45 10.68 -6.57 9.53
C VAL A 45 12.12 -6.82 9.96
N LEU A 46 13.04 -6.92 9.01
CA LEU A 46 14.46 -7.05 9.31
C LEU A 46 14.99 -5.70 9.83
N ASP A 47 15.87 -5.72 10.84
CA ASP A 47 16.53 -4.50 11.35
C ASP A 47 17.32 -3.75 10.27
N THR A 48 17.70 -4.44 9.20
CA THR A 48 18.39 -3.87 8.04
C THR A 48 17.45 -3.12 7.09
N PHE A 49 16.13 -3.19 7.30
CA PHE A 49 15.17 -2.50 6.46
C PHE A 49 15.20 -0.99 6.76
N PRO A 50 15.41 -0.11 5.76
CA PRO A 50 15.54 1.32 6.03
C PRO A 50 14.27 1.89 6.68
N HIS A 51 14.41 2.51 7.85
CA HIS A 51 13.26 3.11 8.56
C HIS A 51 12.58 4.20 7.71
N ALA A 52 13.33 4.88 6.83
CA ALA A 52 12.80 5.82 5.85
C ALA A 52 11.82 5.18 4.86
N CYS A 53 11.89 3.86 4.64
CA CYS A 53 10.95 3.12 3.81
C CYS A 53 9.67 2.72 4.53
N LEU A 54 9.59 2.92 5.85
CA LEU A 54 8.41 2.63 6.68
C LEU A 54 7.62 3.89 7.03
N ARG A 55 8.17 5.08 6.77
CA ARG A 55 7.61 6.38 7.14
C ARG A 55 6.95 7.12 5.96
N LEU A 56 5.92 7.89 6.28
CA LEU A 56 5.16 8.72 5.34
C LEU A 56 5.63 10.20 5.32
N ASN A 57 6.68 10.54 6.07
CA ASN A 57 7.16 11.92 6.25
C ASN A 57 8.69 12.04 6.25
N TYR A 58 9.38 11.02 5.71
CA TYR A 58 10.84 11.01 5.61
C TYR A 58 11.29 10.12 4.46
N TYR A 59 11.62 10.73 3.31
CA TYR A 59 11.81 9.99 2.03
C TYR A 59 13.25 9.85 1.57
N GLY A 60 14.16 10.71 2.03
CA GLY A 60 15.45 10.94 1.37
C GLY A 60 16.36 9.71 1.22
N SER A 61 16.27 8.74 2.13
CA SER A 61 17.15 7.57 2.15
C SER A 61 16.46 6.24 1.80
N CYS A 62 15.19 6.27 1.39
CA CYS A 62 14.50 5.03 1.03
C CYS A 62 14.91 4.53 -0.35
N ASN A 63 15.46 3.32 -0.43
CA ASN A 63 15.98 2.70 -1.66
C ASN A 63 15.19 1.49 -2.15
N ARG A 64 14.06 1.16 -1.51
CA ARG A 64 13.22 -0.01 -1.83
C ARG A 64 11.76 0.27 -1.52
N HIS A 65 10.87 -0.45 -2.19
CA HIS A 65 9.44 -0.42 -1.86
C HIS A 65 9.18 -1.21 -0.58
N PHE A 66 8.11 -0.87 0.14
CA PHE A 66 7.62 -1.68 1.26
C PHE A 66 6.41 -2.49 0.79
N ARG A 67 6.36 -3.77 1.17
CA ARG A 67 5.27 -4.68 0.86
C ARG A 67 4.93 -5.55 2.07
N SER A 68 3.69 -5.45 2.54
CA SER A 68 3.17 -6.23 3.66
C SER A 68 2.65 -7.60 3.24
N HIS A 69 2.75 -8.57 4.14
CA HIS A 69 2.13 -9.90 4.03
C HIS A 69 0.61 -9.83 3.91
N ILE A 70 -0.03 -8.73 4.35
CA ILE A 70 -1.47 -8.47 4.20
C ILE A 70 -1.90 -8.50 2.73
N ILE A 71 -1.00 -8.15 1.79
CA ILE A 71 -1.32 -8.23 0.35
C ILE A 71 -1.58 -9.68 -0.07
N ASP A 72 -0.88 -10.65 0.53
CA ASP A 72 -1.08 -12.08 0.26
C ASP A 72 -2.26 -12.65 1.05
N ARG A 73 -2.53 -12.09 2.24
CA ARG A 73 -3.66 -12.45 3.12
C ARG A 73 -4.68 -11.33 3.18
N TRP A 74 -5.27 -11.03 2.01
CA TRP A 74 -6.24 -9.95 1.85
C TRP A 74 -7.60 -10.37 2.45
N GLU A 75 -7.71 -10.30 3.76
CA GLU A 75 -8.90 -10.71 4.51
C GLU A 75 -9.28 -9.65 5.53
N ASN A 76 -10.58 -9.48 5.79
CA ASN A 76 -11.11 -8.56 6.82
C ASN A 76 -10.65 -7.09 6.66
N ILE A 77 -10.63 -6.59 5.42
CA ILE A 77 -10.25 -5.21 5.12
C ILE A 77 -11.51 -4.37 4.95
N ASP A 78 -11.76 -3.43 5.84
CA ASP A 78 -12.93 -2.54 5.78
C ASP A 78 -12.75 -1.42 4.75
N LYS A 79 -11.56 -0.80 4.75
CA LYS A 79 -11.24 0.35 3.92
C LYS A 79 -9.81 0.29 3.43
N VAL A 80 -9.58 0.82 2.24
CA VAL A 80 -8.23 1.01 1.68
C VAL A 80 -8.03 2.47 1.35
N LYS A 81 -6.94 3.07 1.82
CA LYS A 81 -6.59 4.45 1.51
C LYS A 81 -5.36 4.49 0.62
N LEU A 82 -5.52 4.97 -0.61
CA LEU A 82 -4.41 5.34 -1.48
C LEU A 82 -4.05 6.80 -1.22
N SER A 83 -2.79 7.07 -0.87
CA SER A 83 -2.30 8.43 -0.60
C SER A 83 -1.13 8.78 -1.51
N LEU A 84 -1.20 9.93 -2.17
CA LEU A 84 -0.06 10.50 -2.89
C LEU A 84 0.64 11.51 -1.98
N ILE A 85 1.93 11.30 -1.75
CA ILE A 85 2.74 12.17 -0.91
C ILE A 85 3.78 12.88 -1.78
N SER A 86 3.94 14.19 -1.57
CA SER A 86 4.95 15.01 -2.21
C SER A 86 5.55 15.96 -1.20
N ARG A 87 6.89 16.06 -1.15
CA ARG A 87 7.63 16.91 -0.18
C ARG A 87 7.12 16.72 1.26
N ASP A 88 7.01 15.46 1.69
CA ASP A 88 6.57 15.10 3.04
C ASP A 88 5.12 15.45 3.41
N VAL A 89 4.29 15.84 2.45
CA VAL A 89 2.88 16.21 2.65
C VAL A 89 1.96 15.42 1.74
N GLN A 90 0.84 14.92 2.29
CA GLN A 90 -0.21 14.27 1.49
C GLN A 90 -0.86 15.31 0.57
N VAL A 91 -0.71 15.12 -0.73
CA VAL A 91 -1.26 16.03 -1.76
C VAL A 91 -2.54 15.52 -2.40
N ALA A 92 -2.81 14.22 -2.34
CA ALA A 92 -4.04 13.63 -2.86
C ALA A 92 -4.35 12.31 -2.15
N TYR A 93 -5.62 11.91 -2.16
CA TYR A 93 -6.02 10.60 -1.67
C TYR A 93 -7.25 10.06 -2.38
N ILE A 94 -7.42 8.73 -2.30
CA ILE A 94 -8.67 8.02 -2.60
C ILE A 94 -8.92 7.05 -1.46
N LEU A 95 -10.14 7.05 -0.94
CA LEU A 95 -10.62 6.11 0.06
C LEU A 95 -11.56 5.12 -0.64
N PHE A 96 -11.27 3.83 -0.52
CA PHE A 96 -12.05 2.75 -1.10
C PHE A 96 -12.72 1.91 -0.02
N ASN A 97 -13.86 1.31 -0.38
CA ASN A 97 -14.50 0.23 0.33
C ASN A 97 -13.72 -1.08 0.08
N GLY A 98 -13.06 -1.58 1.14
CA GLY A 98 -12.28 -2.81 1.09
C GLY A 98 -13.12 -4.08 1.27
N THR A 99 -14.36 -3.96 1.77
CA THR A 99 -15.19 -5.12 2.07
C THR A 99 -15.46 -5.93 0.79
N GLY A 100 -15.15 -7.23 0.83
CA GLY A 100 -15.30 -8.13 -0.31
C GLY A 100 -14.41 -7.80 -1.50
N SER A 101 -13.35 -7.00 -1.32
CA SER A 101 -12.30 -6.82 -2.34
C SER A 101 -11.18 -7.85 -2.18
N ASN A 102 -10.27 -7.87 -3.15
CA ASN A 102 -9.00 -8.59 -3.05
C ASN A 102 -7.83 -7.68 -3.47
N ASN A 103 -6.61 -8.19 -3.43
CA ASN A 103 -5.39 -7.47 -3.83
C ASN A 103 -5.33 -7.08 -5.33
N LYS A 104 -6.35 -7.42 -6.12
CA LYS A 104 -6.50 -7.07 -7.54
C LYS A 104 -7.75 -6.25 -7.86
N SER A 105 -8.68 -6.06 -6.91
CA SER A 105 -9.97 -5.42 -7.18
C SER A 105 -10.30 -4.24 -6.27
N TRP A 106 -9.54 -4.01 -5.20
CA TRP A 106 -9.82 -2.95 -4.21
C TRP A 106 -9.84 -1.53 -4.78
N PHE A 107 -9.16 -1.31 -5.91
CA PHE A 107 -8.97 0.01 -6.54
C PHE A 107 -10.02 0.32 -7.62
N SER A 108 -11.08 -0.48 -7.73
CA SER A 108 -12.13 -0.24 -8.72
C SER A 108 -12.95 1.02 -8.39
N GLN A 109 -13.49 1.66 -9.43
CA GLN A 109 -14.17 2.96 -9.30
C GLN A 109 -15.42 2.87 -8.42
N GLU A 110 -16.18 1.79 -8.53
CA GLU A 110 -17.40 1.54 -7.76
C GLU A 110 -17.14 1.37 -6.26
N ARG A 111 -15.88 1.19 -5.86
CA ARG A 111 -15.47 1.10 -4.46
C ARG A 111 -15.07 2.46 -3.87
N ILE A 112 -14.99 3.53 -4.66
CA ILE A 112 -14.59 4.85 -4.16
C ILE A 112 -15.65 5.39 -3.19
N LEU A 113 -15.25 5.60 -1.94
CA LEU A 113 -16.04 6.25 -0.90
C LEU A 113 -15.85 7.76 -0.88
N SER A 114 -14.60 8.21 -1.09
CA SER A 114 -14.25 9.63 -1.19
C SER A 114 -12.89 9.79 -1.87
N SER A 115 -12.65 10.95 -2.47
CA SER A 115 -11.34 11.26 -3.03
C SER A 115 -11.11 12.77 -3.13
N THR A 116 -9.86 13.19 -3.33
CA THR A 116 -9.54 14.59 -3.66
C THR A 116 -9.99 15.00 -5.06
N TRP A 117 -10.35 14.04 -5.92
CA TRP A 117 -10.91 14.27 -7.25
C TRP A 117 -12.44 14.14 -7.21
N PRO A 118 -13.19 15.25 -7.26
CA PRO A 118 -14.62 15.25 -6.92
C PRO A 118 -15.47 14.36 -7.85
N ASN A 119 -15.10 14.28 -9.13
CA ASN A 119 -15.89 13.56 -10.13
C ASN A 119 -15.41 12.11 -10.36
N LEU A 120 -14.32 11.68 -9.69
CA LEU A 120 -13.70 10.39 -9.99
C LEU A 120 -14.64 9.21 -9.73
N ALA A 121 -15.54 9.31 -8.76
CA ALA A 121 -16.51 8.25 -8.46
C ALA A 121 -17.67 8.14 -9.47
N SER A 122 -17.91 9.19 -10.27
CA SER A 122 -19.03 9.28 -11.21
C SER A 122 -18.58 9.50 -12.67
N ASP A 123 -17.29 9.36 -12.94
CA ASP A 123 -16.70 9.59 -14.26
C ASP A 123 -16.97 8.39 -15.17
N ASN A 124 -17.73 8.59 -16.24
CA ASN A 124 -18.07 7.55 -17.21
C ASN A 124 -17.04 7.38 -18.33
N GLY A 125 -15.99 8.21 -18.35
CA GLY A 125 -14.91 8.21 -19.35
C GLY A 125 -13.62 7.54 -18.87
N LEU A 126 -13.63 6.90 -17.70
CA LEU A 126 -12.43 6.23 -17.20
C LEU A 126 -12.09 5.01 -18.06
N ALA A 127 -10.85 4.99 -18.55
CA ALA A 127 -10.26 3.74 -19.01
C ALA A 127 -10.26 2.75 -17.83
N ILE A 128 -10.65 1.51 -18.07
CA ILE A 128 -10.58 0.45 -17.06
C ILE A 128 -9.12 0.33 -16.62
N PHE A 129 -8.83 0.76 -15.39
CA PHE A 129 -7.52 0.59 -14.80
C PHE A 129 -7.47 -0.81 -14.19
N ASN A 130 -6.69 -1.71 -14.81
CA ASN A 130 -6.38 -3.02 -14.27
C ASN A 130 -4.87 -3.14 -14.14
N LEU A 131 -4.38 -3.30 -12.90
CA LEU A 131 -2.96 -3.55 -12.66
C LEU A 131 -2.46 -4.84 -13.33
N PHE A 132 -3.36 -5.75 -13.71
CA PHE A 132 -3.05 -7.11 -14.14
C PHE A 132 -3.37 -7.41 -15.62
N GLY A 133 -3.85 -6.41 -16.39
CA GLY A 133 -4.37 -6.63 -17.74
C GLY A 133 -5.82 -7.06 -17.74
#